data_AF-A0A3B1CLA0-F1
#
_entry.id   AF-A0A3B1CLA0-F1
#
_cell.length_a   1.000
_cell.length_b   1.000
_cell.length_c   1.000
_cell.angle_alpha   90.00
_cell.angle_beta   90.00
_cell.angle_gamma   90.00
#
_symmetry.space_group_name_H-M   'P 1'
#
loop_
_entity.id
_entity.type
_entity.pdbx_description
1 polymer ?
#
loop_
_entity_poly.entity_id
_entity_poly.type
_entity_poly.pdbx_seq_one_letter_code
_entity_poly.pdbx_strand_id
1 'polypeptide(L)'
;MSVDPPTEKQFSLIRLFIALAWADGEISNDEMNYLKNFFFKLDLSGEDWAKIEMYLEEPILPEEAESLIQDFVQRLSGTKEREKVIVFLEGLVSADGVVKAEEKIFLERCTAIFRETGGAKALLGRIRGLFQDAVLKPASTSKRKEELQDFLHNRVLFNLRRKLERDKLTIEADDEALAYAALFGGLLGHVAAAHEGISAEEIAVLKRQLKAAAGFDDEAIELIVSVVEASVARGLDLFTMTRTFYGLSHKTQREQLLDCLFDVAGADDDLAFAEVEAARDIAYGLKFSHGEFINAKLRYRERAKASKT
;
A
#
# COMPACT_ATOMS: atom_id res chain seq x y z
N MET A 1 -0.05 -5.95 22.22
CA MET A 1 -1.47 -6.24 21.92
C MET A 1 -1.54 -6.35 20.41
N SER A 2 -1.92 -7.51 19.89
CA SER A 2 -2.03 -7.73 18.44
C SER A 2 -3.20 -6.90 17.95
N VAL A 3 -2.92 -5.84 17.19
CA VAL A 3 -3.92 -5.08 16.44
C VAL A 3 -4.25 -5.95 15.24
N ASP A 4 -5.39 -6.64 15.29
CA ASP A 4 -5.85 -7.42 14.14
C ASP A 4 -6.09 -6.47 12.96
N PRO A 5 -5.65 -6.82 11.75
CA PRO A 5 -5.82 -5.94 10.61
C PRO A 5 -7.33 -5.65 10.39
N PRO A 6 -7.69 -4.40 10.06
CA PRO A 6 -9.05 -4.05 9.73
C PRO A 6 -9.55 -4.93 8.59
N THR A 7 -10.74 -5.47 8.78
CA THR A 7 -11.41 -6.33 7.80
C THR A 7 -11.59 -5.58 6.48
N GLU A 8 -11.57 -6.31 5.36
CA GLU A 8 -11.91 -5.78 4.03
C GLU A 8 -13.23 -4.99 4.00
N LYS A 9 -14.17 -5.33 4.89
CA LYS A 9 -15.43 -4.61 5.08
C LYS A 9 -15.24 -3.22 5.70
N GLN A 10 -14.33 -3.08 6.67
CA GLN A 10 -13.97 -1.78 7.24
C GLN A 10 -13.28 -0.90 6.21
N PHE A 11 -12.38 -1.46 5.40
CA PHE A 11 -11.73 -0.71 4.32
C PHE A 11 -12.69 -0.23 3.22
N SER A 12 -13.63 -1.09 2.79
CA SER A 12 -14.65 -0.67 1.82
C SER A 12 -15.57 0.42 2.37
N LEU A 13 -15.88 0.38 3.67
CA LEU A 13 -16.59 1.47 4.36
C LEU A 13 -15.77 2.78 4.40
N ILE A 14 -14.48 2.70 4.72
CA ILE A 14 -13.59 3.88 4.73
C ILE A 14 -13.54 4.53 3.35
N ARG A 15 -13.36 3.74 2.29
CA ARG A 15 -13.34 4.24 0.91
C ARG A 15 -14.65 4.91 0.51
N LEU A 16 -15.79 4.39 0.97
CA LEU A 16 -17.09 5.03 0.76
C LEU A 16 -17.16 6.41 1.43
N PHE A 17 -16.66 6.55 2.66
CA PHE A 17 -16.63 7.84 3.35
C PHE A 17 -15.71 8.85 2.66
N ILE A 18 -14.55 8.40 2.18
CA ILE A 18 -13.63 9.27 1.43
C ILE A 18 -14.25 9.69 0.10
N ALA A 19 -15.01 8.81 -0.58
CA ALA A 19 -15.73 9.16 -1.80
C ALA A 19 -16.80 10.24 -1.58
N LEU A 20 -17.49 10.18 -0.44
CA LEU A 20 -18.44 11.21 -0.04
C LEU A 20 -17.74 12.53 0.29
N ALA A 21 -16.62 12.51 1.03
CA ALA A 21 -15.86 13.72 1.35
C ALA A 21 -15.28 14.40 0.09
N TRP A 22 -14.98 13.64 -0.95
CA TRP A 22 -14.55 14.18 -2.24
C TRP A 22 -15.71 14.58 -3.17
N ALA A 23 -16.96 14.56 -2.70
CA ALA A 23 -18.13 14.69 -3.56
C ALA A 23 -18.09 15.96 -4.42
N ASP A 24 -17.71 17.08 -3.83
CA ASP A 24 -17.62 18.38 -4.48
C ASP A 24 -16.24 18.67 -5.10
N GLY A 25 -15.30 17.73 -5.00
CA GLY A 25 -13.92 17.83 -5.45
C GLY A 25 -12.93 18.41 -4.44
N GLU A 26 -13.33 18.71 -3.20
CA GLU A 26 -12.46 19.26 -2.15
C GLU A 26 -12.81 18.71 -0.76
N ILE A 27 -11.83 18.15 -0.03
CA ILE A 27 -12.04 17.78 1.39
C ILE A 27 -11.69 18.96 2.29
N SER A 28 -12.65 19.44 3.08
CA SER A 28 -12.41 20.46 4.11
C SER A 28 -11.64 19.90 5.32
N ASN A 29 -11.04 20.80 6.12
CA ASN A 29 -10.35 20.40 7.36
C ASN A 29 -11.28 19.73 8.37
N ASP A 30 -12.56 20.12 8.42
CA ASP A 30 -13.54 19.56 9.35
C ASP A 30 -13.98 18.15 8.92
N GLU A 31 -14.20 17.92 7.62
CA GLU A 31 -14.44 16.58 7.06
C GLU A 31 -13.22 15.68 7.29
N MET A 32 -12.02 16.19 7.05
CA MET A 32 -10.77 15.48 7.32
C MET A 32 -10.64 15.08 8.80
N ASN A 33 -10.97 15.98 9.72
CA ASN A 33 -10.95 15.69 11.15
C ASN A 33 -12.04 14.68 11.54
N TYR A 34 -13.22 14.74 10.93
CA TYR A 34 -14.28 13.76 11.13
C TYR A 34 -13.85 12.37 10.65
N LEU A 35 -13.27 12.28 9.45
CA LEU A 35 -12.69 11.05 8.90
C LEU A 35 -11.61 10.50 9.82
N LYS A 36 -10.66 11.32 10.27
CA LYS A 36 -9.61 10.89 11.22
C LYS A 36 -10.19 10.37 12.53
N ASN A 37 -11.18 11.05 13.10
CA ASN A 37 -11.86 10.60 14.31
C ASN A 37 -12.63 9.28 14.10
N PHE A 38 -13.18 9.07 12.91
CA PHE A 38 -13.83 7.82 12.54
C PHE A 38 -12.78 6.69 12.39
N PHE A 39 -11.70 6.95 11.66
CA PHE A 39 -10.59 6.02 11.44
C PHE A 39 -9.90 5.63 12.75
N PHE A 40 -9.75 6.56 13.70
CA PHE A 40 -9.18 6.27 15.02
C PHE A 40 -10.02 5.28 15.85
N LYS A 41 -11.33 5.19 15.59
CA LYS A 41 -12.20 4.19 16.23
C LYS A 41 -12.05 2.81 15.60
N LEU A 42 -11.43 2.74 14.43
CA LEU A 42 -11.03 1.49 13.80
C LEU A 42 -9.60 1.20 14.29
N ASP A 43 -9.35 -0.05 14.70
CA ASP A 43 -8.03 -0.47 15.17
C ASP A 43 -7.10 -0.64 13.95
N LEU A 44 -6.75 0.48 13.31
CA LEU A 44 -5.98 0.52 12.07
C LEU A 44 -4.48 0.42 12.38
N SER A 45 -3.77 -0.45 11.68
CA SER A 45 -2.31 -0.48 11.70
C SER A 45 -1.72 0.73 10.96
N GLY A 46 -0.40 0.97 11.11
CA GLY A 46 0.30 2.02 10.37
C GLY A 46 0.27 1.82 8.84
N GLU A 47 0.22 0.56 8.39
CA GLU A 47 0.07 0.22 6.97
C GLU A 47 -1.34 0.56 6.46
N ASP A 48 -2.36 0.34 7.29
CA ASP A 48 -3.74 0.67 6.93
C ASP A 48 -3.97 2.18 6.81
N TRP A 49 -3.34 2.94 7.72
CA TRP A 49 -3.32 4.39 7.64
C TRP A 49 -2.66 4.89 6.35
N ALA A 50 -1.55 4.28 5.94
CA ALA A 50 -0.90 4.64 4.68
C ALA A 50 -1.79 4.37 3.46
N LYS A 51 -2.53 3.24 3.46
CA LYS A 51 -3.51 2.93 2.42
C LYS A 51 -4.61 4.00 2.36
N ILE A 52 -5.07 4.48 3.51
CA ILE A 52 -6.11 5.52 3.63
C ILE A 52 -5.59 6.89 3.19
N GLU A 53 -4.39 7.27 3.61
CA GLU A 53 -3.75 8.53 3.26
C GLU A 53 -3.68 8.71 1.75
N MET A 54 -3.38 7.63 1.01
CA MET A 54 -3.41 7.63 -0.45
C MET A 54 -4.78 8.01 -1.04
N TYR A 55 -5.89 7.54 -0.47
CA TYR A 55 -7.24 7.93 -0.92
C TYR A 55 -7.60 9.38 -0.54
N LEU A 56 -6.96 9.92 0.50
CA LEU A 56 -7.17 11.30 0.95
C LEU A 56 -6.38 12.32 0.13
N GLU A 57 -5.33 11.92 -0.60
CA GLU A 57 -4.49 12.86 -1.35
C GLU A 57 -5.13 13.35 -2.65
N GLU A 58 -6.10 12.65 -3.22
CA GLU A 58 -6.67 13.01 -4.52
C GLU A 58 -8.19 12.75 -4.67
N PRO A 59 -8.93 13.50 -5.55
CA PRO A 59 -10.38 13.39 -5.69
C PRO A 59 -10.90 12.14 -6.39
N ILE A 60 -11.86 11.44 -5.81
CA ILE A 60 -12.40 10.18 -6.37
C ILE A 60 -13.23 10.44 -7.63
N LEU A 61 -13.00 9.62 -8.68
CA LEU A 61 -13.76 9.72 -9.94
C LEU A 61 -15.17 9.12 -9.81
N PRO A 62 -16.16 9.59 -10.59
CA PRO A 62 -17.54 9.10 -10.50
C PRO A 62 -17.67 7.59 -10.73
N GLU A 63 -16.93 7.05 -11.70
CA GLU A 63 -16.92 5.61 -12.00
C GLU A 63 -16.26 4.79 -10.88
N GLU A 64 -15.27 5.37 -10.21
CA GLU A 64 -14.61 4.76 -9.06
C GLU A 64 -15.55 4.73 -7.85
N ALA A 65 -16.20 5.85 -7.53
CA ALA A 65 -17.21 5.92 -6.47
C ALA A 65 -18.31 4.87 -6.67
N GLU A 66 -18.77 4.68 -7.92
CA GLU A 66 -19.74 3.64 -8.27
C GLU A 66 -19.21 2.24 -7.93
N SER A 67 -17.97 1.92 -8.33
CA SER A 67 -17.33 0.63 -8.02
C SER A 67 -17.14 0.41 -6.52
N LEU A 68 -16.80 1.45 -5.77
CA LEU A 68 -16.61 1.39 -4.32
C LEU A 68 -17.93 1.08 -3.60
N ILE A 69 -19.03 1.71 -4.03
CA ILE A 69 -20.37 1.44 -3.50
C ILE A 69 -20.78 0.00 -3.81
N GLN A 70 -20.49 -0.50 -5.03
CA GLN A 70 -20.79 -1.89 -5.40
C GLN A 70 -20.04 -2.90 -4.52
N ASP A 71 -18.72 -2.70 -4.32
CA ASP A 71 -17.91 -3.57 -3.46
C ASP A 71 -18.43 -3.55 -2.01
N PHE A 72 -18.77 -2.37 -1.48
CA PHE A 72 -19.31 -2.25 -0.14
C PHE A 72 -20.68 -2.94 0.02
N VAL A 73 -21.59 -2.77 -0.94
CA VAL A 73 -22.92 -3.40 -0.95
C VAL A 73 -22.84 -4.92 -0.97
N GLN A 74 -21.86 -5.50 -1.67
CA GLN A 74 -21.65 -6.95 -1.69
C GLN A 74 -21.25 -7.51 -0.32
N ARG A 75 -20.59 -6.70 0.51
CA ARG A 75 -20.07 -7.07 1.83
C ARG A 75 -21.01 -6.71 2.97
N LEU A 76 -22.10 -6.00 2.67
CA LEU A 76 -23.04 -5.49 3.64
C LEU A 76 -24.06 -6.54 4.09
N SER A 77 -24.25 -6.70 5.40
CA SER A 77 -25.13 -7.72 5.96
C SER A 77 -26.19 -7.11 6.89
N GLY A 78 -27.39 -6.92 6.35
CA GLY A 78 -28.61 -6.64 7.11
C GLY A 78 -28.99 -5.16 7.28
N THR A 79 -30.27 -4.91 7.59
CA THR A 79 -30.87 -3.57 7.64
C THR A 79 -30.32 -2.68 8.75
N LYS A 80 -30.01 -3.25 9.93
CA LYS A 80 -29.43 -2.49 11.06
C LYS A 80 -28.05 -1.92 10.74
N GLU A 81 -27.28 -2.60 9.91
CA GLU A 81 -25.96 -2.12 9.50
C GLU A 81 -26.08 -1.00 8.47
N ARG A 82 -27.02 -1.12 7.52
CA ARG A 82 -27.38 -0.07 6.55
C ARG A 82 -27.72 1.24 7.26
N GLU A 83 -28.56 1.17 8.29
CA GLU A 83 -28.93 2.34 9.09
C GLU A 83 -27.74 3.00 9.76
N LYS A 84 -26.82 2.21 10.35
CA LYS A 84 -25.59 2.76 10.95
C LYS A 84 -24.75 3.51 9.93
N VAL A 85 -24.57 2.94 8.73
CA VAL A 85 -23.79 3.59 7.66
C VAL A 85 -24.43 4.92 7.27
N ILE A 86 -25.76 4.96 7.08
CA ILE A 86 -26.48 6.19 6.74
C ILE A 86 -26.24 7.27 7.79
N VAL A 87 -26.37 6.94 9.09
CA VAL A 87 -26.13 7.90 10.20
C VAL A 87 -24.71 8.46 10.16
N PHE A 88 -23.71 7.64 9.85
CA PHE A 88 -22.34 8.13 9.73
C PHE A 88 -22.14 9.02 8.50
N LEU A 89 -22.75 8.69 7.36
CA LEU A 89 -22.67 9.52 6.15
C LEU A 89 -23.32 10.89 6.39
N GLU A 90 -24.49 10.91 7.03
CA GLU A 90 -25.17 12.16 7.44
C GLU A 90 -24.29 13.00 8.39
N GLY A 91 -23.61 12.35 9.33
CA GLY A 91 -22.68 13.01 10.25
C GLY A 91 -21.45 13.61 9.57
N LEU A 92 -20.91 12.95 8.54
CA LEU A 92 -19.80 13.47 7.75
C LEU A 92 -20.22 14.72 6.94
N VAL A 93 -21.35 14.65 6.23
CA VAL A 93 -21.87 15.79 5.45
C VAL A 93 -22.23 16.99 6.33
N SER A 94 -22.58 16.75 7.59
CA SER A 94 -22.96 17.82 8.51
C SER A 94 -21.79 18.31 9.38
N ALA A 95 -20.55 17.84 9.13
CA ALA A 95 -19.42 18.06 10.03
C ALA A 95 -19.00 19.54 10.14
N ASP A 96 -19.05 20.29 9.05
CA ASP A 96 -18.70 21.72 8.97
C ASP A 96 -19.92 22.66 9.10
N GLY A 97 -21.13 22.08 9.20
CA GLY A 97 -22.40 22.81 9.25
C GLY A 97 -22.87 23.39 7.90
N VAL A 98 -22.16 23.14 6.80
CA VAL A 98 -22.47 23.64 5.44
C VAL A 98 -22.55 22.47 4.47
N VAL A 99 -23.76 21.96 4.25
CA VAL A 99 -23.99 20.87 3.30
C VAL A 99 -23.91 21.38 1.85
N LYS A 100 -22.90 20.92 1.10
CA LYS A 100 -22.78 21.27 -0.32
C LYS A 100 -23.77 20.45 -1.18
N ALA A 101 -24.06 20.95 -2.38
CA ALA A 101 -25.07 20.33 -3.25
C ALA A 101 -24.64 18.92 -3.69
N GLU A 102 -23.36 18.75 -4.02
CA GLU A 102 -22.74 17.51 -4.47
C GLU A 102 -22.76 16.43 -3.37
N GLU A 103 -22.32 16.78 -2.15
CA GLU A 103 -22.36 15.91 -0.95
C GLU A 103 -23.79 15.47 -0.65
N LYS A 104 -24.75 16.39 -0.73
CA LYS A 104 -26.18 16.10 -0.53
C LYS A 104 -26.71 15.10 -1.56
N ILE A 105 -26.40 15.32 -2.84
CA ILE A 105 -26.85 14.41 -3.91
C ILE A 105 -26.21 13.03 -3.73
N PHE A 106 -24.92 12.97 -3.38
CA PHE A 106 -24.22 11.72 -3.09
C PHE A 106 -24.89 10.97 -1.93
N LEU A 107 -25.13 11.67 -0.82
CA LEU A 107 -25.78 11.13 0.37
C LEU A 107 -27.19 10.61 0.06
N GLU A 108 -28.01 11.36 -0.68
CA GLU A 108 -29.36 10.95 -1.06
C GLU A 108 -29.34 9.67 -1.90
N ARG A 109 -28.40 9.55 -2.83
CA ARG A 109 -28.21 8.35 -3.68
C ARG A 109 -27.80 7.14 -2.86
N CYS A 110 -26.80 7.28 -1.99
CA CYS A 110 -26.38 6.20 -1.07
C CYS A 110 -27.54 5.79 -0.14
N THR A 111 -28.27 6.76 0.39
CA THR A 111 -29.42 6.51 1.27
C THR A 111 -30.54 5.76 0.53
N ALA A 112 -30.83 6.12 -0.72
CA ALA A 112 -31.80 5.42 -1.55
C ALA A 112 -31.41 3.95 -1.74
N ILE A 113 -30.13 3.67 -2.03
CA ILE A 113 -29.61 2.30 -2.15
C ILE A 113 -29.73 1.56 -0.82
N PHE A 114 -29.29 2.17 0.29
CA PHE A 114 -29.22 1.47 1.58
C PHE A 114 -30.59 1.30 2.28
N ARG A 115 -31.61 2.10 1.98
CA ARG A 115 -32.96 1.94 2.56
C ARG A 115 -33.79 0.85 1.90
N GLU A 116 -33.35 0.32 0.77
CA GLU A 116 -34.10 -0.73 0.09
C GLU A 116 -34.09 -2.06 0.85
N THR A 117 -35.23 -2.74 0.83
CA THR A 117 -35.45 -4.06 1.44
C THR A 117 -34.92 -5.22 0.59
N GLY A 118 -34.25 -4.93 -0.53
CA GLY A 118 -33.65 -5.93 -1.42
C GLY A 118 -32.34 -6.53 -0.91
N GLY A 119 -32.04 -7.75 -1.40
CA GLY A 119 -30.71 -8.36 -1.25
C GLY A 119 -29.67 -7.68 -2.14
N ALA A 120 -28.38 -8.01 -1.96
CA ALA A 120 -27.26 -7.34 -2.64
C ALA A 120 -27.41 -7.26 -4.18
N LYS A 121 -27.98 -8.28 -4.82
CA LYS A 121 -28.21 -8.31 -6.28
C LYS A 121 -29.19 -7.24 -6.78
N ALA A 122 -30.23 -6.92 -6.00
CA ALA A 122 -31.19 -5.87 -6.34
C ALA A 122 -30.55 -4.48 -6.20
N LEU A 123 -29.73 -4.29 -5.17
CA LEU A 123 -28.98 -3.07 -4.92
C LEU A 123 -27.94 -2.80 -6.02
N LEU A 124 -27.18 -3.82 -6.42
CA LEU A 124 -26.19 -3.72 -7.50
C LEU A 124 -26.79 -3.27 -8.83
N GLY A 125 -27.99 -3.72 -9.16
CA GLY A 125 -28.68 -3.31 -10.39
C GLY A 125 -29.04 -1.81 -10.44
N ARG A 126 -29.16 -1.16 -9.27
CA ARG A 126 -29.50 0.27 -9.16
C ARG A 126 -28.29 1.18 -9.08
N ILE A 127 -27.12 0.64 -8.73
CA ILE A 127 -25.87 1.41 -8.69
C ILE A 127 -25.44 1.81 -10.10
N ARG A 128 -25.76 1.00 -11.11
CA ARG A 128 -25.29 1.18 -12.49
C ARG A 128 -25.71 2.52 -13.09
N GLY A 129 -24.74 3.38 -13.40
CA GLY A 129 -24.97 4.66 -14.09
C GLY A 129 -25.55 5.76 -13.20
N LEU A 130 -25.66 5.54 -11.88
CA LEU A 130 -26.15 6.57 -10.96
C LEU A 130 -25.23 7.79 -10.99
N PHE A 131 -23.91 7.60 -10.98
CA PHE A 131 -22.92 8.67 -10.83
C PHE A 131 -22.36 9.23 -12.14
N GLN A 132 -22.88 8.81 -13.29
CA GLN A 132 -22.42 9.28 -14.62
C GLN A 132 -22.81 10.74 -14.93
N ASP A 133 -23.92 11.23 -14.37
CA ASP A 133 -24.34 12.63 -14.51
C ASP A 133 -23.91 13.45 -13.28
N ALA A 134 -22.78 14.15 -13.41
CA ALA A 134 -22.43 15.40 -12.72
C ALA A 134 -22.57 15.47 -11.17
N VAL A 135 -22.26 14.40 -10.44
CA VAL A 135 -22.22 14.44 -8.95
C VAL A 135 -20.83 14.62 -8.38
N LEU A 136 -19.79 14.21 -9.11
CA LEU A 136 -18.41 14.50 -8.74
C LEU A 136 -17.86 15.49 -9.75
N LYS A 137 -17.21 16.56 -9.29
CA LYS A 137 -16.44 17.41 -10.21
C LYS A 137 -15.35 16.55 -10.84
N PRO A 138 -15.22 16.51 -12.17
CA PRO A 138 -14.21 15.71 -12.81
C PRO A 138 -12.82 16.27 -12.46
N ALA A 139 -12.11 15.59 -11.57
CA ALA A 139 -10.67 15.74 -11.49
C ALA A 139 -10.08 15.32 -12.83
N SER A 140 -9.19 16.14 -13.41
CA SER A 140 -8.55 15.83 -14.68
C SER A 140 -7.88 14.46 -14.59
N THR A 141 -8.41 13.46 -15.30
CA THR A 141 -7.79 12.13 -15.51
C THR A 141 -7.03 11.58 -14.30
N SER A 142 -7.76 11.14 -13.27
CA SER A 142 -7.13 10.44 -12.15
C SER A 142 -6.54 9.10 -12.62
N LYS A 143 -5.22 8.97 -12.54
CA LYS A 143 -4.49 7.70 -12.73
C LYS A 143 -4.57 6.77 -11.51
N ARG A 144 -5.34 7.18 -10.47
CA ARG A 144 -5.42 6.52 -9.16
C ARG A 144 -5.71 5.03 -9.19
N LYS A 145 -6.52 4.53 -10.12
CA LYS A 145 -6.83 3.08 -10.13
C LYS A 145 -5.62 2.23 -10.53
N GLU A 146 -4.80 2.71 -11.46
CA GLU A 146 -3.52 2.09 -11.80
C GLU A 146 -2.51 2.31 -10.68
N GLU A 147 -2.42 3.54 -10.16
CA GLU A 147 -1.51 3.88 -9.05
C GLU A 147 -1.83 3.16 -7.74
N LEU A 148 -3.11 2.87 -7.47
CA LEU A 148 -3.56 2.08 -6.32
C LEU A 148 -3.11 0.63 -6.45
N GLN A 149 -3.22 0.05 -7.65
CA GLN A 149 -2.70 -1.29 -7.87
C GLN A 149 -1.19 -1.29 -7.67
N ASP A 150 -0.46 -0.32 -8.23
CA ASP A 150 0.97 -0.19 -8.02
C ASP A 150 1.33 0.00 -6.54
N PHE A 151 0.60 0.84 -5.81
CA PHE A 151 0.81 1.06 -4.38
C PHE A 151 0.55 -0.22 -3.56
N LEU A 152 -0.57 -0.90 -3.81
CA LEU A 152 -0.92 -2.13 -3.10
C LEU A 152 0.09 -3.24 -3.38
N HIS A 153 0.60 -3.35 -4.61
CA HIS A 153 1.51 -4.42 -5.00
C HIS A 153 2.99 -4.10 -4.76
N ASN A 154 3.35 -2.82 -4.78
CA ASN A 154 4.72 -2.32 -4.76
C ASN A 154 4.77 -0.85 -4.29
N ARG A 155 4.57 -0.65 -2.98
CA ARG A 155 4.60 0.68 -2.35
C ARG A 155 5.88 1.47 -2.63
N VAL A 156 7.02 0.80 -2.75
CA VAL A 156 8.31 1.42 -3.07
C VAL A 156 8.29 2.01 -4.49
N LEU A 157 7.77 1.28 -5.48
CA LEU A 157 7.66 1.77 -6.85
C LEU A 157 6.71 2.96 -6.95
N PHE A 158 5.57 2.90 -6.27
CA PHE A 158 4.63 4.01 -6.22
C PHE A 158 5.30 5.29 -5.68
N ASN A 159 5.96 5.19 -4.52
CA ASN A 159 6.65 6.33 -3.91
C ASN A 159 7.79 6.85 -4.81
N LEU A 160 8.48 5.95 -5.52
CA LEU A 160 9.54 6.31 -6.46
C LEU A 160 8.97 7.09 -7.65
N ARG A 161 7.88 6.62 -8.26
CA ARG A 161 7.22 7.31 -9.38
C ARG A 161 6.73 8.71 -8.97
N ARG A 162 6.10 8.84 -7.80
CA ARG A 162 5.67 10.14 -7.26
C ARG A 162 6.86 11.08 -7.02
N LYS A 163 7.98 10.55 -6.50
CA LYS A 163 9.20 11.34 -6.30
C LYS A 163 9.80 11.80 -7.63
N LEU A 164 9.86 10.92 -8.63
CA LEU A 164 10.34 11.24 -9.98
C LEU A 164 9.50 12.36 -10.62
N GLU A 165 8.17 12.23 -10.57
CA GLU A 165 7.25 13.24 -11.12
C GLU A 165 7.37 14.59 -10.40
N ARG A 166 7.37 14.58 -9.06
CA ARG A 166 7.46 15.79 -8.25
C ARG A 166 8.79 16.52 -8.46
N ASP A 167 9.88 15.77 -8.49
CA ASP A 167 11.24 16.32 -8.57
C ASP A 167 11.69 16.51 -10.04
N LYS A 168 10.83 16.15 -11.01
CA LYS A 168 11.08 16.18 -12.47
C LYS A 168 12.35 15.43 -12.88
N LEU A 169 12.56 14.28 -12.23
CA LEU A 169 13.68 13.38 -12.46
C LEU A 169 13.25 12.23 -13.38
N THR A 170 14.22 11.62 -14.04
CA THR A 170 14.02 10.44 -14.88
C THR A 170 15.08 9.40 -14.54
N ILE A 171 14.68 8.13 -14.44
CA ILE A 171 15.60 7.00 -14.41
C ILE A 171 15.55 6.34 -15.78
N GLU A 172 16.71 6.10 -16.40
CA GLU A 172 16.81 5.35 -17.65
C GLU A 172 16.64 3.85 -17.37
N ALA A 173 15.39 3.42 -17.28
CA ALA A 173 15.01 2.03 -17.04
C ALA A 173 13.64 1.75 -17.64
N ASP A 174 13.39 0.49 -18.03
CA ASP A 174 12.03 0.07 -18.33
C ASP A 174 11.20 -0.13 -17.05
N ASP A 175 9.88 -0.16 -17.20
CA ASP A 175 8.94 -0.28 -16.09
C ASP A 175 9.12 -1.58 -15.29
N GLU A 176 9.52 -2.66 -15.96
CA GLU A 176 9.70 -3.97 -15.33
C GLU A 176 10.96 -4.00 -14.44
N ALA A 177 12.06 -3.40 -14.92
CA ALA A 177 13.30 -3.23 -14.19
C ALA A 177 13.10 -2.31 -12.97
N LEU A 178 12.37 -1.21 -13.12
CA LEU A 178 12.00 -0.33 -12.01
C LEU A 178 11.14 -1.05 -10.97
N ALA A 179 10.14 -1.81 -11.43
CA ALA A 179 9.28 -2.59 -10.54
C ALA A 179 10.08 -3.66 -9.79
N TYR A 180 10.95 -4.39 -10.49
CA TYR A 180 11.85 -5.39 -9.90
C TYR A 180 12.76 -4.77 -8.85
N ALA A 181 13.45 -3.67 -9.18
CA ALA A 181 14.38 -3.02 -8.27
C ALA A 181 13.69 -2.44 -7.03
N ALA A 182 12.47 -1.89 -7.19
CA ALA A 182 11.68 -1.40 -6.08
C ALA A 182 11.25 -2.53 -5.11
N LEU A 183 10.81 -3.68 -5.64
CA LEU A 183 10.49 -4.85 -4.82
C LEU A 183 11.75 -5.41 -4.15
N PHE A 184 12.82 -5.59 -4.92
CA PHE A 184 14.10 -6.12 -4.45
C PHE A 184 14.67 -5.25 -3.33
N GLY A 185 14.78 -3.94 -3.57
CA GLY A 185 15.26 -2.97 -2.59
C GLY A 185 14.35 -2.88 -1.37
N GLY A 186 13.03 -2.90 -1.55
CA GLY A 186 12.08 -2.87 -0.44
C GLY A 186 12.15 -4.11 0.46
N LEU A 187 12.34 -5.31 -0.10
CA LEU A 187 12.53 -6.54 0.66
C LEU A 187 13.86 -6.56 1.42
N LEU A 188 14.95 -6.07 0.80
CA LEU A 188 16.23 -5.89 1.48
C LEU A 188 16.14 -4.87 2.61
N GLY A 189 15.52 -3.71 2.36
CA GLY A 189 15.34 -2.67 3.36
C GLY A 189 14.46 -3.11 4.53
N HIS A 190 13.46 -3.97 4.28
CA HIS A 190 12.66 -4.57 5.34
C HIS A 190 13.49 -5.44 6.29
N VAL A 191 14.39 -6.27 5.76
CA VAL A 191 15.31 -7.07 6.58
C VAL A 191 16.24 -6.17 7.38
N ALA A 192 16.87 -5.19 6.73
CA ALA A 192 17.81 -4.30 7.40
C ALA A 192 17.16 -3.54 8.57
N ALA A 193 15.93 -3.06 8.39
CA ALA A 193 15.24 -2.31 9.44
C ALA A 193 14.63 -3.17 10.56
N ALA A 194 14.76 -4.51 10.50
CA ALA A 194 14.05 -5.40 11.41
C ALA A 194 14.53 -5.32 12.87
N HIS A 195 15.77 -4.86 13.11
CA HIS A 195 16.34 -4.75 14.44
C HIS A 195 16.30 -3.32 14.99
N GLU A 196 17.18 -2.41 14.52
CA GLU A 196 17.30 -1.03 15.03
C GLU A 196 17.23 0.02 13.90
N GLY A 197 16.46 -0.25 12.84
CA GLY A 197 16.47 0.56 11.63
C GLY A 197 17.68 0.24 10.74
N ILE A 198 17.86 0.99 9.66
CA ILE A 198 18.88 0.67 8.65
C ILE A 198 20.17 1.44 8.97
N SER A 199 21.27 0.71 9.19
CA SER A 199 22.61 1.24 9.40
C SER A 199 23.29 1.72 8.11
N ALA A 200 24.38 2.48 8.24
CA ALA A 200 25.13 2.97 7.07
C ALA A 200 25.81 1.83 6.29
N GLU A 201 26.25 0.79 6.99
CA GLU A 201 26.84 -0.43 6.46
C GLU A 201 25.81 -1.21 5.63
N GLU A 202 24.60 -1.37 6.15
CA GLU A 202 23.49 -2.01 5.44
C GLU A 202 23.05 -1.22 4.21
N ILE A 203 22.97 0.12 4.32
CA ILE A 203 22.70 1.00 3.16
C ILE A 203 23.76 0.78 2.08
N ALA A 204 25.04 0.69 2.46
CA ALA A 204 26.12 0.46 1.50
C ALA A 204 26.02 -0.93 0.82
N VAL A 205 25.63 -1.97 1.54
CA VAL A 205 25.33 -3.28 0.95
C VAL A 205 24.12 -3.19 0.03
N LEU A 206 23.03 -2.58 0.47
CA LEU A 206 21.78 -2.45 -0.28
C LEU A 206 22.02 -1.75 -1.62
N LYS A 207 22.77 -0.63 -1.64
CA LYS A 207 23.17 0.08 -2.87
C LYS A 207 23.95 -0.82 -3.83
N ARG A 208 24.95 -1.55 -3.31
CA ARG A 208 25.76 -2.47 -4.11
C ARG A 208 24.94 -3.62 -4.69
N GLN A 209 24.02 -4.19 -3.91
CA GLN A 209 23.15 -5.28 -4.37
C GLN A 209 22.15 -4.79 -5.43
N LEU A 210 21.56 -3.60 -5.25
CA LEU A 210 20.71 -2.98 -6.28
C LEU A 210 21.48 -2.72 -7.57
N LYS A 211 22.72 -2.21 -7.47
CA LYS A 211 23.59 -2.00 -8.63
C LYS A 211 23.83 -3.30 -9.41
N ALA A 212 24.13 -4.38 -8.68
CA ALA A 212 24.39 -5.68 -9.28
C ALA A 212 23.12 -6.33 -9.87
N ALA A 213 21.95 -6.10 -9.26
CA ALA A 213 20.71 -6.73 -9.65
C ALA A 213 19.97 -6.00 -10.79
N ALA A 214 20.02 -4.67 -10.83
CA ALA A 214 19.22 -3.85 -11.74
C ALA A 214 20.03 -3.07 -12.79
N GLY A 215 21.36 -2.96 -12.62
CA GLY A 215 22.23 -2.30 -13.61
C GLY A 215 22.05 -0.78 -13.73
N PHE A 216 21.43 -0.14 -12.72
CA PHE A 216 21.20 1.30 -12.71
C PHE A 216 22.47 2.11 -12.41
N ASP A 217 22.45 3.38 -12.83
CA ASP A 217 23.47 4.36 -12.47
C ASP A 217 23.41 4.72 -10.97
N ASP A 218 24.46 5.39 -10.50
CA ASP A 218 24.58 5.71 -9.07
C ASP A 218 23.49 6.70 -8.61
N GLU A 219 23.04 7.61 -9.48
CA GLU A 219 22.02 8.62 -9.15
C GLU A 219 20.64 7.96 -8.95
N ALA A 220 20.27 7.02 -9.82
CA ALA A 220 19.07 6.21 -9.72
C ALA A 220 19.10 5.31 -8.48
N ILE A 221 20.24 4.72 -8.14
CA ILE A 221 20.39 3.91 -6.94
C ILE A 221 20.19 4.75 -5.68
N GLU A 222 20.85 5.91 -5.57
CA GLU A 222 20.66 6.83 -4.45
C GLU A 222 19.17 7.21 -4.30
N LEU A 223 18.50 7.47 -5.42
CA LEU A 223 17.08 7.79 -5.41
C LEU A 223 16.24 6.62 -4.90
N ILE A 224 16.43 5.42 -5.44
CA ILE A 224 15.68 4.21 -5.04
C ILE A 224 15.91 3.92 -3.56
N VAL A 225 17.15 3.98 -3.08
CA VAL A 225 17.48 3.72 -1.67
C VAL A 225 16.78 4.73 -0.75
N SER A 226 16.81 6.02 -1.10
CA SER A 226 16.11 7.05 -0.30
C SER A 226 14.60 6.79 -0.18
N VAL A 227 14.00 6.23 -1.23
CA VAL A 227 12.58 5.85 -1.24
C VAL A 227 12.34 4.58 -0.44
N VAL A 228 13.25 3.60 -0.51
CA VAL A 228 13.19 2.38 0.30
C VAL A 228 13.20 2.74 1.78
N GLU A 229 14.18 3.54 2.24
CA GLU A 229 14.28 3.96 3.65
C GLU A 229 13.00 4.64 4.14
N ALA A 230 12.48 5.59 3.34
CA ALA A 230 11.25 6.30 3.66
C ALA A 230 10.01 5.40 3.66
N SER A 231 9.98 4.36 2.83
CA SER A 231 8.87 3.41 2.74
C SER A 231 8.90 2.41 3.89
N VAL A 232 10.08 1.89 4.22
CA VAL A 232 10.30 0.96 5.34
C VAL A 232 9.93 1.60 6.67
N ALA A 233 10.33 2.86 6.90
CA ALA A 233 9.95 3.62 8.09
C ALA A 233 8.42 3.77 8.29
N ARG A 234 7.64 3.62 7.21
CA ARG A 234 6.17 3.67 7.22
C ARG A 234 5.50 2.30 7.15
N GLY A 235 6.27 1.22 7.23
CA GLY A 235 5.80 -0.15 7.08
C GLY A 235 5.59 -0.59 5.63
N LEU A 236 5.78 -1.88 5.37
CA LEU A 236 5.61 -2.51 4.06
C LEU A 236 4.69 -3.73 4.17
N ASP A 237 3.81 -3.92 3.17
CA ASP A 237 3.00 -5.14 3.04
C ASP A 237 3.89 -6.30 2.56
N LEU A 238 4.55 -6.97 3.50
CA LEU A 238 5.52 -8.01 3.19
C LEU A 238 4.88 -9.17 2.40
N PHE A 239 3.64 -9.53 2.73
CA PHE A 239 2.94 -10.61 2.05
C PHE A 239 2.71 -10.29 0.58
N THR A 240 2.17 -9.11 0.30
CA THR A 240 1.89 -8.69 -1.07
C THR A 240 3.19 -8.51 -1.85
N MET A 241 4.19 -7.82 -1.28
CA MET A 241 5.49 -7.63 -1.94
C MET A 241 6.18 -8.96 -2.28
N THR A 242 6.21 -9.91 -1.35
CA THR A 242 6.84 -11.20 -1.58
C THR A 242 6.12 -12.01 -2.66
N ARG A 243 4.79 -11.96 -2.68
CA ARG A 243 3.98 -12.60 -3.73
C ARG A 243 4.17 -11.95 -5.10
N THR A 244 4.22 -10.61 -5.16
CA THR A 244 4.49 -9.87 -6.39
C THR A 244 5.90 -10.18 -6.90
N PHE A 245 6.90 -10.18 -6.02
CA PHE A 245 8.28 -10.55 -6.38
C PHE A 245 8.36 -11.99 -6.90
N TYR A 246 7.65 -12.94 -6.27
CA TYR A 246 7.60 -14.32 -6.74
C TYR A 246 7.05 -14.43 -8.18
N GLY A 247 6.00 -13.67 -8.49
CA GLY A 247 5.39 -13.64 -9.82
C GLY A 247 6.25 -13.00 -10.89
N LEU A 248 7.01 -11.97 -10.53
CA LEU A 248 7.87 -11.20 -11.46
C LEU A 248 9.26 -11.83 -11.65
N SER A 249 9.73 -12.64 -10.69
CA SER A 249 11.08 -13.23 -10.71
C SER A 249 11.13 -14.66 -11.25
N HIS A 250 12.32 -15.07 -11.68
CA HIS A 250 12.69 -16.45 -11.93
C HIS A 250 13.42 -17.07 -10.72
N LYS A 251 13.62 -18.39 -10.75
CA LYS A 251 14.22 -19.13 -9.62
C LYS A 251 15.60 -18.59 -9.21
N THR A 252 16.47 -18.31 -10.19
CA THR A 252 17.82 -17.79 -9.95
C THR A 252 17.80 -16.40 -9.30
N GLN A 253 16.87 -15.52 -9.70
CA GLN A 253 16.68 -14.21 -9.08
C GLN A 253 16.19 -14.32 -7.63
N ARG A 254 15.33 -15.30 -7.33
CA ARG A 254 14.91 -15.57 -5.94
C ARG A 254 16.06 -16.10 -5.09
N GLU A 255 16.90 -16.97 -5.65
CA GLU A 255 18.09 -17.48 -4.96
C GLU A 255 19.09 -16.35 -4.70
N GLN A 256 19.28 -15.45 -5.67
CA GLN A 256 20.06 -14.24 -5.51
C GLN A 256 19.50 -13.36 -4.40
N LEU A 257 18.19 -13.05 -4.42
CA LEU A 257 17.56 -12.27 -3.36
C LEU A 257 17.81 -12.91 -1.99
N LEU A 258 17.64 -14.22 -1.84
CA LEU A 258 17.88 -14.91 -0.57
C LEU A 258 19.32 -14.74 -0.07
N ASP A 259 20.32 -14.84 -0.95
CA ASP A 259 21.71 -14.58 -0.58
C ASP A 259 21.91 -13.11 -0.19
N CYS A 260 21.29 -12.16 -0.92
CA CYS A 260 21.37 -10.73 -0.63
C CYS A 260 20.70 -10.35 0.70
N LEU A 261 19.64 -11.05 1.13
CA LEU A 261 19.01 -10.81 2.44
C LEU A 261 20.00 -11.05 3.58
N PHE A 262 20.83 -12.10 3.48
CA PHE A 262 21.88 -12.36 4.47
C PHE A 262 23.07 -11.42 4.35
N ASP A 263 23.43 -11.02 3.12
CA ASP A 263 24.51 -10.05 2.93
C ASP A 263 24.14 -8.69 3.54
N VAL A 264 22.87 -8.27 3.46
CA VAL A 264 22.37 -7.04 4.09
C VAL A 264 22.27 -7.21 5.60
N ALA A 265 21.57 -8.24 6.11
CA ALA A 265 21.47 -8.50 7.55
C ALA A 265 22.82 -8.64 8.25
N GLY A 266 23.85 -9.05 7.50
CA GLY A 266 25.19 -9.29 8.01
C GLY A 266 26.17 -8.13 7.85
N ALA A 267 25.71 -6.96 7.37
CA ALA A 267 26.58 -5.89 6.91
C ALA A 267 27.44 -5.26 8.00
N ASP A 268 26.96 -5.25 9.24
CA ASP A 268 27.61 -4.68 10.41
C ASP A 268 28.39 -5.72 11.25
N ASP A 269 28.67 -6.88 10.65
CA ASP A 269 29.33 -8.04 11.27
C ASP A 269 28.54 -8.75 12.39
N ASP A 270 27.28 -8.36 12.63
CA ASP A 270 26.33 -9.13 13.43
C ASP A 270 25.25 -9.74 12.52
N LEU A 271 24.57 -10.78 12.97
CA LEU A 271 23.34 -11.26 12.34
C LEU A 271 22.28 -11.26 13.42
N ALA A 272 21.54 -10.16 13.53
CA ALA A 272 20.57 -10.04 14.59
C ALA A 272 19.47 -11.09 14.41
N PHE A 273 18.93 -11.56 15.53
CA PHE A 273 17.85 -12.54 15.48
C PHE A 273 16.65 -12.00 14.68
N ALA A 274 16.29 -10.73 14.86
CA ALA A 274 15.16 -10.10 14.17
C ALA A 274 15.33 -10.07 12.64
N GLU A 275 16.51 -9.68 12.13
CA GLU A 275 16.80 -9.71 10.69
C GLU A 275 16.74 -11.13 10.12
N VAL A 276 17.27 -12.11 10.86
CA VAL A 276 17.24 -13.52 10.45
C VAL A 276 15.81 -14.07 10.40
N GLU A 277 14.93 -13.65 11.32
CA GLU A 277 13.50 -13.98 11.26
C GLU A 277 12.83 -13.30 10.06
N ALA A 278 13.07 -12.00 9.84
CA ALA A 278 12.53 -11.26 8.69
C ALA A 278 12.96 -11.89 7.35
N ALA A 279 14.24 -12.25 7.21
CA ALA A 279 14.75 -12.97 6.04
C ALA A 279 14.07 -14.35 5.86
N ARG A 280 13.71 -15.02 6.97
CA ARG A 280 13.02 -16.31 6.92
C ARG A 280 11.58 -16.17 6.43
N ASP A 281 10.86 -15.15 6.89
CA ASP A 281 9.49 -14.89 6.46
C ASP A 281 9.43 -14.62 4.96
N ILE A 282 10.38 -13.82 4.44
CA ILE A 282 10.54 -13.61 3.01
C ILE A 282 10.86 -14.93 2.29
N ALA A 283 11.81 -15.72 2.79
CA ALA A 283 12.18 -16.99 2.18
C ALA A 283 10.98 -17.96 2.07
N TYR A 284 10.14 -18.04 3.11
CA TYR A 284 8.92 -18.84 3.08
C TYR A 284 7.88 -18.31 2.10
N GLY A 285 7.70 -16.99 2.02
CA GLY A 285 6.83 -16.37 1.02
C GLY A 285 7.29 -16.68 -0.41
N LEU A 286 8.61 -16.77 -0.63
CA LEU A 286 9.24 -17.15 -1.90
C LEU A 286 9.29 -18.67 -2.16
N LYS A 287 8.68 -19.48 -1.27
CA LYS A 287 8.58 -20.95 -1.37
C LYS A 287 9.91 -21.68 -1.21
N PHE A 288 10.90 -21.10 -0.54
CA PHE A 288 12.09 -21.85 -0.13
C PHE A 288 11.76 -22.81 1.01
N SER A 289 12.37 -23.99 0.96
CA SER A 289 12.38 -24.94 2.07
C SER A 289 13.27 -24.46 3.20
N HIS A 290 13.06 -25.01 4.40
CA HIS A 290 13.95 -24.76 5.53
C HIS A 290 15.41 -25.11 5.22
N GLY A 291 15.65 -26.21 4.49
CA GLY A 291 17.00 -26.61 4.09
C GLY A 291 17.68 -25.60 3.16
N GLU A 292 16.95 -25.06 2.19
CA GLU A 292 17.47 -24.02 1.29
C GLU A 292 17.81 -22.73 2.05
N PHE A 293 16.96 -22.31 3.00
CA PHE A 293 17.22 -21.18 3.88
C PHE A 293 18.48 -21.38 4.73
N ILE A 294 18.63 -22.54 5.38
CA ILE A 294 19.80 -22.87 6.19
C ILE A 294 21.08 -22.89 5.33
N ASN A 295 21.01 -23.47 4.13
CA ASN A 295 22.16 -23.49 3.22
C ASN A 295 22.59 -22.08 2.79
N ALA A 296 21.65 -21.17 2.53
CA ALA A 296 21.98 -19.76 2.23
C ALA A 296 22.68 -19.08 3.41
N LYS A 297 22.16 -19.27 4.63
CA LYS A 297 22.80 -18.75 5.85
C LYS A 297 24.22 -19.29 6.05
N LEU A 298 24.44 -20.58 5.77
CA LEU A 298 25.76 -21.21 5.87
C LEU A 298 26.72 -20.63 4.83
N ARG A 299 26.29 -20.46 3.57
CA ARG A 299 27.10 -19.82 2.52
C ARG A 299 27.54 -18.42 2.93
N TYR A 300 26.63 -17.60 3.47
CA TYR A 300 26.98 -16.28 4.00
C TYR A 300 28.08 -16.37 5.07
N ARG A 301 27.91 -17.24 6.07
CA ARG A 301 28.89 -17.41 7.17
C ARG A 301 30.26 -17.89 6.68
N GLU A 302 30.31 -18.72 5.65
CA GLU A 302 31.56 -19.14 5.02
C GLU A 302 32.27 -17.98 4.32
N ARG A 303 31.52 -17.18 3.53
CA ARG A 303 32.05 -15.97 2.87
C ARG A 303 32.56 -14.94 3.88
N ALA A 304 31.79 -14.68 4.94
CA ALA A 304 32.14 -13.72 5.99
C ALA A 304 33.38 -14.13 6.81
N LYS A 305 33.66 -15.44 6.95
CA LYS A 305 34.89 -15.93 7.56
C LYS A 305 36.09 -15.76 6.62
N ALA A 306 35.91 -16.04 5.33
CA ALA A 306 36.96 -15.93 4.33
C ALA A 306 37.40 -14.47 4.11
N SER A 307 36.51 -13.49 4.24
CA SER A 307 36.87 -12.07 4.14
C SER A 307 37.64 -11.51 5.36
N LYS A 308 37.65 -12.23 6.49
CA LYS A 308 38.36 -11.87 7.73
C LYS A 308 39.73 -12.54 7.88
N THR A 309 40.09 -13.45 6.98
CA THR A 309 41.36 -14.19 6.97
C THR A 309 42.30 -13.61 5.94
#